data_AF-A0A368USX1-F1
#
_entry.id   AF-A0A368USX1-F1
#
_cell.length_a   1.000
_cell.length_b   1.000
_cell.length_c   1.000
_cell.angle_alpha   90.00
_cell.angle_beta   90.00
_cell.angle_gamma   90.00
#
_symmetry.space_group_name_H-M   'P 1'
#
loop_
_entity.id
_entity.type
_entity.pdbx_description
1 polymer ?
#
loop_
_entity_poly.entity_id
_entity_poly.type
_entity_poly.pdbx_seq_one_letter_code
_entity_poly.pdbx_strand_id
1 'polypeptide(L)'
;MKKQNKLTLAFLALTLAFSTYAQNFEKSKKPFTAVDGKTYNVGDTVILCTAADYGDTFHYYYSGKNLTPVRAYYTAETFNKGDEVDYRFSAHIIKQFRNYDDGRTIALTNKMFGYGVDINGALQTGEVACQDYLDYWADTTRFFLKKKAFLGALKTMEAIDKNTIKEYAYRFDRKGYRENFKDEFSFHSYLAKKEDELKKELAGFDNEKLYVLPVKLEFGSYDFDKNSFPIVWDGNMMPLLRDQTENLIAGDVNSEGIDLLDLNVFLENKDDFTSFKLHPTKAKILVDYRKSSTGNIDRTLYAGIWIKIKHLAGEDFYTNYDIADKSKSFLVCEVRRIDLFEDDTYLYHYLSTVKE
;
A
#
# COMPACT_ATOMS: atom_id res chain seq x y z
N MET A 1 -69.40 -24.57 23.44
CA MET A 1 -67.96 -24.41 23.77
C MET A 1 -66.95 -25.12 22.86
N LYS A 2 -67.31 -26.03 21.92
CA LYS A 2 -66.32 -26.71 21.05
C LYS A 2 -65.95 -25.97 19.74
N LYS A 3 -66.72 -24.98 19.29
CA LYS A 3 -66.44 -24.22 18.04
C LYS A 3 -65.49 -23.03 18.21
N GLN A 4 -65.51 -22.35 19.37
CA GLN A 4 -64.61 -21.21 19.62
C GLN A 4 -63.13 -21.63 19.68
N ASN A 5 -62.80 -22.77 20.30
CA ASN A 5 -61.41 -23.25 20.38
C ASN A 5 -60.77 -23.59 19.02
N LYS A 6 -61.56 -23.95 18.00
CA LYS A 6 -61.02 -24.22 16.65
C LYS A 6 -60.68 -22.94 15.89
N LEU A 7 -61.44 -21.86 16.12
CA LEU A 7 -61.18 -20.57 15.49
C LEU A 7 -59.93 -19.91 16.09
N THR A 8 -59.75 -20.00 17.41
CA THR A 8 -58.56 -19.46 18.11
C THR A 8 -57.30 -20.21 17.72
N LEU A 9 -57.35 -21.54 17.54
CA LEU A 9 -56.20 -22.33 17.07
C LEU A 9 -55.84 -22.03 15.61
N ALA A 10 -56.85 -21.83 14.75
CA ALA A 10 -56.63 -21.45 13.36
C ALA A 10 -56.05 -20.03 13.24
N PHE A 11 -56.48 -19.09 14.09
CA PHE A 11 -55.91 -17.74 14.15
C PHE A 11 -54.48 -17.74 14.70
N LEU A 12 -54.18 -18.58 15.70
CA LEU A 12 -52.81 -18.77 16.22
C LEU A 12 -51.88 -19.41 15.17
N ALA A 13 -52.38 -20.37 14.40
CA ALA A 13 -51.63 -21.00 13.32
C ALA A 13 -51.43 -20.03 12.13
N LEU A 14 -52.40 -19.14 11.86
CA LEU A 14 -52.25 -18.08 10.87
C LEU A 14 -51.24 -17.02 11.32
N THR A 15 -51.27 -16.57 12.58
CA THR A 15 -50.30 -15.60 13.10
C THR A 15 -48.89 -16.19 13.25
N LEU A 16 -48.77 -17.49 13.55
CA LEU A 16 -47.50 -18.21 13.50
C LEU A 16 -46.99 -18.40 12.06
N ALA A 17 -47.86 -18.67 11.09
CA ALA A 17 -47.48 -18.78 9.67
C ALA A 17 -47.13 -17.42 9.03
N PHE A 18 -47.72 -16.31 9.48
CA PHE A 18 -47.33 -14.97 9.06
C PHE A 18 -46.04 -14.48 9.75
N SER A 19 -45.64 -15.07 10.89
CA SER A 19 -44.35 -14.76 11.54
C SER A 19 -43.15 -15.48 10.92
N THR A 20 -43.40 -16.44 10.01
CA THR A 20 -42.35 -17.17 9.27
C THR A 20 -41.97 -16.54 7.93
N TYR A 21 -42.69 -15.52 7.48
CA TYR A 21 -42.19 -14.51 6.53
C TYR A 21 -41.61 -13.38 7.39
N ALA A 22 -40.30 -13.26 7.62
CA ALA A 22 -39.37 -12.77 6.62
C ALA A 22 -37.93 -13.08 7.08
N GLN A 23 -37.36 -14.21 6.66
CA GLN A 23 -35.92 -14.24 6.44
C GLN A 23 -35.73 -13.90 4.97
N ASN A 24 -35.44 -12.63 4.66
CA ASN A 24 -35.18 -12.12 3.30
C ASN A 24 -33.83 -12.65 2.73
N PHE A 25 -33.41 -13.84 3.14
CA PHE A 25 -32.15 -14.43 2.74
C PHE A 25 -32.17 -15.95 2.82
N GLU A 26 -31.51 -16.59 1.85
CA GLU A 26 -31.17 -18.00 1.86
C GLU A 26 -29.84 -18.23 2.58
N LYS A 27 -29.79 -19.21 3.47
CA LYS A 27 -28.55 -19.65 4.12
C LYS A 27 -27.80 -20.61 3.20
N SER A 28 -26.54 -20.29 2.88
CA SER A 28 -25.69 -21.13 2.04
C SER A 28 -24.38 -21.51 2.75
N LYS A 29 -23.90 -22.71 2.45
CA LYS A 29 -22.52 -23.15 2.73
C LYS A 29 -21.71 -23.39 1.45
N LYS A 30 -22.33 -23.18 0.27
CA LYS A 30 -21.65 -23.32 -1.00
C LYS A 30 -20.55 -22.24 -1.11
N PRO A 31 -19.46 -22.51 -1.84
CA PRO A 31 -18.45 -21.51 -2.11
C PRO A 31 -19.04 -20.28 -2.81
N PHE A 32 -18.47 -19.12 -2.56
CA PHE A 32 -18.83 -17.84 -3.17
C PHE A 32 -17.66 -17.30 -3.99
N THR A 33 -17.86 -17.07 -5.28
CA THR A 33 -16.86 -16.44 -6.14
C THR A 33 -17.10 -14.94 -6.18
N ALA A 34 -16.14 -14.16 -5.70
CA ALA A 34 -16.20 -12.71 -5.63
C ALA A 34 -15.86 -12.05 -6.97
N VAL A 35 -16.07 -10.74 -7.04
CA VAL A 35 -15.82 -9.90 -8.23
C VAL A 35 -14.36 -9.87 -8.69
N ASP A 36 -13.41 -10.17 -7.80
CA ASP A 36 -11.98 -10.31 -8.14
C ASP A 36 -11.60 -11.72 -8.64
N GLY A 37 -12.59 -12.61 -8.78
CA GLY A 37 -12.40 -14.00 -9.20
C GLY A 37 -12.01 -14.96 -8.06
N LYS A 38 -11.73 -14.46 -6.86
CA LYS A 38 -11.39 -15.31 -5.70
C LYS A 38 -12.63 -16.06 -5.22
N THR A 39 -12.48 -17.35 -4.99
CA THR A 39 -13.53 -18.18 -4.40
C THR A 39 -13.32 -18.33 -2.90
N TYR A 40 -14.33 -17.95 -2.13
CA TYR A 40 -14.37 -18.02 -0.68
C TYR A 40 -15.23 -19.20 -0.21
N ASN A 41 -14.71 -19.94 0.75
CA ASN A 41 -15.35 -21.08 1.38
C ASN A 41 -15.70 -20.78 2.84
N VAL A 42 -16.62 -21.55 3.41
CA VAL A 42 -16.81 -21.55 4.86
C VAL A 42 -15.53 -22.10 5.52
N GLY A 43 -14.97 -21.34 6.45
CA GLY A 43 -13.67 -21.63 7.05
C GLY A 43 -12.55 -20.70 6.58
N ASP A 44 -12.72 -20.04 5.43
CA ASP A 44 -11.75 -19.07 4.94
C ASP A 44 -11.79 -17.78 5.78
N THR A 45 -10.70 -17.01 5.71
CA THR A 45 -10.56 -15.75 6.44
C THR A 45 -10.75 -14.57 5.50
N VAL A 46 -11.55 -13.59 5.93
CA VAL A 46 -11.57 -12.23 5.37
C VAL A 46 -10.81 -11.31 6.32
N ILE A 47 -9.96 -10.45 5.78
CA ILE A 47 -9.18 -9.47 6.55
C ILE A 47 -9.77 -8.11 6.24
N LEU A 48 -10.25 -7.42 7.26
CA LEU A 48 -10.71 -6.04 7.12
C LEU A 48 -9.49 -5.12 6.94
N CYS A 49 -9.59 -4.11 6.10
CA CYS A 49 -8.55 -3.11 5.91
C CYS A 49 -8.98 -1.82 6.60
N THR A 50 -9.22 -0.78 5.81
CA THR A 50 -9.70 0.51 6.29
C THR A 50 -11.14 0.75 5.85
N ALA A 51 -11.88 1.53 6.63
CA ALA A 51 -13.20 2.01 6.25
C ALA A 51 -13.20 2.73 4.89
N ALA A 52 -14.29 2.58 4.13
CA ALA A 52 -14.39 3.07 2.77
C ALA A 52 -14.29 4.59 2.67
N ASP A 53 -14.88 5.33 3.61
CA ASP A 53 -15.12 6.77 3.53
C ASP A 53 -14.03 7.67 4.10
N TYR A 54 -12.87 7.11 4.45
CA TYR A 54 -11.81 7.79 5.21
C TYR A 54 -12.28 8.31 6.59
N GLY A 55 -13.53 8.05 6.96
CA GLY A 55 -14.02 8.10 8.31
C GLY A 55 -13.87 6.74 8.97
N ASP A 56 -14.20 6.67 10.26
CA ASP A 56 -14.07 5.43 11.02
C ASP A 56 -15.29 4.51 10.86
N THR A 57 -15.90 4.38 9.67
CA THR A 57 -17.09 3.52 9.46
C THR A 57 -16.98 2.65 8.22
N PHE A 58 -17.07 1.34 8.41
CA PHE A 58 -17.17 0.38 7.32
C PHE A 58 -18.59 0.36 6.73
N HIS A 59 -18.71 0.49 5.41
CA HIS A 59 -19.97 0.48 4.66
C HIS A 59 -20.45 -0.94 4.35
N TYR A 60 -19.54 -1.91 4.31
CA TYR A 60 -19.80 -3.31 3.92
C TYR A 60 -19.42 -4.32 4.99
N TYR A 61 -18.98 -3.87 6.16
CA TYR A 61 -18.90 -4.68 7.37
C TYR A 61 -20.03 -4.31 8.32
N TYR A 62 -20.83 -5.31 8.66
CA TYR A 62 -22.11 -5.14 9.33
C TYR A 62 -22.20 -5.87 10.66
N SER A 63 -23.07 -5.36 11.54
CA SER A 63 -23.51 -5.99 12.77
C SER A 63 -25.02 -6.20 12.80
N GLY A 64 -25.45 -7.26 13.49
CA GLY A 64 -26.85 -7.55 13.75
C GLY A 64 -27.67 -7.98 12.52
N LYS A 65 -28.99 -8.12 12.73
CA LYS A 65 -29.92 -8.60 11.68
C LYS A 65 -30.25 -7.55 10.62
N ASN A 66 -30.13 -6.27 10.98
CA ASN A 66 -30.46 -5.14 10.12
C ASN A 66 -29.29 -4.69 9.24
N LEU A 67 -28.16 -5.42 9.29
CA LEU A 67 -26.93 -5.09 8.58
C LEU A 67 -26.46 -3.66 8.87
N THR A 68 -26.33 -3.30 10.15
CA THR A 68 -25.90 -1.96 10.55
C THR A 68 -24.39 -1.82 10.31
N PRO A 69 -23.93 -0.80 9.56
CA PRO A 69 -22.51 -0.47 9.39
C PRO A 69 -21.75 -0.42 10.72
N VAL A 70 -20.54 -0.97 10.75
CA VAL A 70 -19.69 -1.05 11.94
C VAL A 70 -18.62 0.02 11.89
N ARG A 71 -18.36 0.67 13.04
CA ARG A 71 -17.25 1.62 13.16
C ARG A 71 -15.91 0.89 13.24
N ALA A 72 -14.85 1.51 12.72
CA ALA A 72 -13.48 1.01 12.80
C ALA A 72 -13.05 0.79 14.25
N TYR A 73 -13.43 1.71 15.14
CA TYR A 73 -13.25 1.58 16.58
C TYR A 73 -14.58 1.44 17.30
N TYR A 74 -14.59 0.63 18.34
CA TYR A 74 -15.71 0.60 19.29
C TYR A 74 -15.19 0.43 20.72
N THR A 75 -15.74 1.23 21.64
CA THR A 75 -15.49 1.11 23.08
C THR A 75 -16.47 0.10 23.66
N ALA A 76 -15.96 -1.03 24.17
CA ALA A 76 -16.82 -2.04 24.80
C ALA A 76 -17.28 -1.59 26.20
N GLU A 77 -18.33 -0.75 26.26
CA GLU A 77 -18.84 -0.17 27.51
C GLU A 77 -19.21 -1.21 28.59
N THR A 78 -19.52 -2.45 28.20
CA THR A 78 -20.10 -3.46 29.09
C THR A 78 -19.13 -4.50 29.65
N PHE A 79 -17.90 -4.64 29.14
CA PHE A 79 -16.97 -5.69 29.61
C PHE A 79 -15.62 -5.18 30.09
N ASN A 80 -15.03 -4.18 29.42
CA ASN A 80 -13.82 -3.48 29.86
C ASN A 80 -14.04 -1.99 29.64
N LYS A 81 -14.41 -1.25 30.69
CA LYS A 81 -14.56 0.21 30.63
C LYS A 81 -13.21 0.85 30.26
N GLY A 82 -12.98 1.08 28.97
CA GLY A 82 -11.84 1.84 28.47
C GLY A 82 -11.06 1.22 27.32
N ASP A 83 -11.27 -0.05 26.98
CA ASP A 83 -10.51 -0.67 25.88
C ASP A 83 -11.21 -0.41 24.54
N GLU A 84 -10.57 0.38 23.69
CA GLU A 84 -10.95 0.55 22.28
C GLU A 84 -10.50 -0.67 21.49
N VAL A 85 -11.46 -1.33 20.83
CA VAL A 85 -11.15 -2.41 19.88
C VAL A 85 -11.13 -1.82 18.49
N ASP A 86 -10.00 -1.99 17.80
CA ASP A 86 -9.82 -1.62 16.39
C ASP A 86 -10.07 -2.83 15.49
N TYR A 87 -11.05 -2.71 14.58
CA TYR A 87 -11.39 -3.72 13.59
C TYR A 87 -10.56 -3.62 12.31
N ARG A 88 -9.68 -2.63 12.18
CA ARG A 88 -8.79 -2.57 11.00
C ARG A 88 -7.75 -3.67 11.12
N PHE A 89 -7.50 -4.35 10.01
CA PHE A 89 -6.62 -5.52 9.91
C PHE A 89 -7.04 -6.72 10.77
N SER A 90 -8.27 -6.74 11.29
CA SER A 90 -8.78 -7.91 11.99
C SER A 90 -9.14 -9.03 11.00
N ALA A 91 -8.69 -10.23 11.34
CA ALA A 91 -8.97 -11.45 10.60
C ALA A 91 -10.28 -12.09 11.09
N HIS A 92 -11.18 -12.38 10.16
CA HIS A 92 -12.49 -12.95 10.45
C HIS A 92 -12.74 -14.22 9.66
N ILE A 93 -13.03 -15.31 10.37
CA ILE A 93 -13.33 -16.61 9.73
C ILE A 93 -14.79 -16.63 9.28
N ILE A 94 -15.03 -16.93 8.00
CA ILE A 94 -16.35 -17.12 7.42
C ILE A 94 -17.00 -18.37 8.04
N LYS A 95 -18.19 -18.21 8.61
CA LYS A 95 -18.96 -19.27 9.26
C LYS A 95 -20.18 -19.72 8.46
N GLN A 96 -20.66 -18.89 7.52
CA GLN A 96 -21.82 -19.12 6.67
C GLN A 96 -21.96 -17.98 5.65
N PHE A 97 -22.56 -18.25 4.48
CA PHE A 97 -23.04 -17.22 3.55
C PHE A 97 -24.55 -17.02 3.68
N ARG A 98 -25.00 -15.79 3.49
CA ARG A 98 -26.42 -15.42 3.36
C ARG A 98 -26.62 -14.74 2.02
N ASN A 99 -27.46 -15.31 1.16
CA ASN A 99 -27.82 -14.74 -0.12
C ASN A 99 -29.14 -14.00 0.04
N TYR A 100 -29.16 -12.70 -0.22
CA TYR A 100 -30.33 -11.86 -0.12
C TYR A 100 -31.03 -11.76 -1.48
N ASP A 101 -32.35 -11.50 -1.46
CA ASP A 101 -33.16 -11.40 -2.68
C ASP A 101 -32.75 -10.22 -3.59
N ASP A 102 -32.05 -9.23 -3.03
CA ASP A 102 -31.45 -8.11 -3.76
C ASP A 102 -30.12 -8.46 -4.45
N GLY A 103 -29.70 -9.73 -4.39
CA GLY A 103 -28.50 -10.24 -5.02
C GLY A 103 -27.23 -10.11 -4.16
N ARG A 104 -27.29 -9.52 -2.96
CA ARG A 104 -26.13 -9.44 -2.08
C ARG A 104 -25.82 -10.79 -1.43
N THR A 105 -24.54 -11.11 -1.32
CA THR A 105 -24.06 -12.26 -0.52
C THR A 105 -23.25 -11.76 0.66
N ILE A 106 -23.76 -11.99 1.87
CA ILE A 106 -23.10 -11.63 3.12
C ILE A 106 -22.39 -12.85 3.71
N ALA A 107 -21.07 -12.75 3.89
CA ALA A 107 -20.26 -13.71 4.61
C ALA A 107 -20.34 -13.43 6.11
N LEU A 108 -21.06 -14.26 6.86
CA LEU A 108 -21.12 -14.15 8.31
C LEU A 108 -19.82 -14.59 8.95
N THR A 109 -19.27 -13.75 9.81
CA THR A 109 -18.02 -13.99 10.53
C THR A 109 -18.26 -14.42 11.98
N ASN A 110 -19.43 -14.08 12.54
CA ASN A 110 -19.86 -14.56 13.85
C ASN A 110 -21.36 -14.88 13.86
N LYS A 111 -21.71 -16.16 14.12
CA LYS A 111 -23.11 -16.61 14.14
C LYS A 111 -23.91 -16.09 15.32
N MET A 112 -23.27 -15.84 16.47
CA MET A 112 -23.96 -15.41 17.70
C MET A 112 -24.24 -13.92 17.70
N PHE A 113 -23.26 -13.10 17.33
CA PHE A 113 -23.39 -11.63 17.31
C PHE A 113 -23.89 -11.08 15.97
N GLY A 114 -23.95 -11.92 14.93
CA GLY A 114 -24.49 -11.55 13.63
C GLY A 114 -23.60 -10.60 12.83
N TYR A 115 -22.29 -10.64 13.04
CA TYR A 115 -21.35 -9.90 12.19
C TYR A 115 -21.24 -10.55 10.82
N GLY A 116 -21.16 -9.73 9.77
CA GLY A 116 -20.99 -10.21 8.41
C GLY A 116 -20.46 -9.16 7.46
N VAL A 117 -19.88 -9.61 6.35
CA VAL A 117 -19.24 -8.77 5.34
C VAL A 117 -19.92 -9.00 3.99
N ASP A 118 -20.33 -7.94 3.30
CA ASP A 118 -20.60 -8.00 1.87
C ASP A 118 -19.26 -7.99 1.13
N ILE A 119 -18.79 -9.17 0.70
CA ILE A 119 -17.44 -9.33 0.15
C ILE A 119 -17.27 -8.50 -1.11
N ASN A 120 -18.25 -8.46 -2.01
CA ASN A 120 -18.11 -7.74 -3.28
C ASN A 120 -18.05 -6.23 -3.04
N GLY A 121 -18.98 -5.70 -2.24
CA GLY A 121 -18.96 -4.28 -1.89
C GLY A 121 -17.68 -3.89 -1.17
N ALA A 122 -17.24 -4.69 -0.20
CA ALA A 122 -16.03 -4.43 0.57
C ALA A 122 -14.74 -4.49 -0.28
N LEU A 123 -14.65 -5.42 -1.23
CA LEU A 123 -13.51 -5.47 -2.17
C LEU A 123 -13.50 -4.24 -3.09
N GLN A 124 -14.66 -3.82 -3.59
CA GLN A 124 -14.79 -2.65 -4.47
C GLN A 124 -14.43 -1.32 -3.77
N THR A 125 -14.56 -1.25 -2.45
CA THR A 125 -14.24 -0.05 -1.66
C THR A 125 -12.94 -0.14 -0.86
N GLY A 126 -12.22 -1.26 -0.97
CA GLY A 126 -10.96 -1.49 -0.25
C GLY A 126 -11.14 -1.74 1.25
N GLU A 127 -12.34 -2.11 1.71
CA GLU A 127 -12.61 -2.46 3.11
C GLU A 127 -12.18 -3.88 3.47
N VAL A 128 -12.00 -4.75 2.47
CA VAL A 128 -11.43 -6.09 2.62
C VAL A 128 -10.16 -6.20 1.80
N ALA A 129 -9.15 -6.84 2.37
CA ALA A 129 -7.88 -7.06 1.70
C ALA A 129 -8.07 -7.94 0.46
N CYS A 130 -7.76 -7.39 -0.71
CA CYS A 130 -7.54 -8.18 -1.91
C CYS A 130 -6.17 -8.87 -1.85
N GLN A 131 -5.94 -9.86 -2.72
CA GLN A 131 -4.67 -10.59 -2.74
C GLN A 131 -3.48 -9.67 -3.00
N ASP A 132 -3.63 -8.69 -3.89
CA ASP A 132 -2.56 -7.76 -4.22
C ASP A 132 -2.10 -6.97 -3.00
N TYR A 133 -3.04 -6.45 -2.21
CA TYR A 133 -2.71 -5.73 -1.00
C TYR A 133 -2.04 -6.63 0.06
N LEU A 134 -2.46 -7.89 0.18
CA LEU A 134 -1.80 -8.86 1.05
C LEU A 134 -0.36 -9.17 0.60
N ASP A 135 -0.14 -9.31 -0.71
CA ASP A 135 1.19 -9.54 -1.28
C ASP A 135 2.13 -8.34 -1.01
N TYR A 136 1.59 -7.12 -1.08
CA TYR A 136 2.31 -5.91 -0.71
C TYR A 136 2.67 -5.91 0.79
N TRP A 137 1.69 -6.20 1.65
CA TRP A 137 1.87 -6.16 3.10
C TRP A 137 2.82 -7.25 3.63
N ALA A 138 2.86 -8.40 2.97
CA ALA A 138 3.76 -9.49 3.33
C ALA A 138 5.25 -9.13 3.19
N ASP A 139 5.59 -8.06 2.46
CA ASP A 139 6.98 -7.72 2.16
C ASP A 139 7.33 -6.23 2.25
N THR A 140 7.10 -5.66 3.43
CA THR A 140 7.38 -4.25 3.74
C THR A 140 8.87 -3.92 3.90
N THR A 141 9.77 -4.90 3.87
CA THR A 141 11.22 -4.68 4.06
C THR A 141 11.95 -4.13 2.82
N ARG A 142 11.21 -3.88 1.73
CA ARG A 142 11.76 -3.63 0.39
C ARG A 142 11.92 -2.18 -0.02
N PHE A 143 11.61 -1.20 0.83
CA PHE A 143 11.74 0.22 0.45
C PHE A 143 13.13 0.55 -0.09
N PHE A 144 13.17 1.12 -1.29
CA PHE A 144 14.35 1.52 -2.05
C PHE A 144 14.79 2.91 -1.64
N LEU A 145 15.28 3.01 -0.40
CA LEU A 145 15.75 4.26 0.17
C LEU A 145 17.24 4.48 -0.14
N LYS A 146 17.76 5.66 0.21
CA LYS A 146 19.13 6.14 -0.06
C LYS A 146 20.23 5.07 -0.01
N LYS A 147 20.28 4.26 1.06
CA LYS A 147 21.29 3.21 1.22
C LYS A 147 21.17 2.11 0.18
N LYS A 148 19.96 1.62 -0.09
CA LYS A 148 19.73 0.59 -1.11
C LYS A 148 19.98 1.12 -2.51
N ALA A 149 19.66 2.38 -2.77
CA ALA A 149 19.98 3.05 -4.02
C ALA A 149 21.49 3.12 -4.26
N PHE A 150 22.24 3.53 -3.23
CA PHE A 150 23.70 3.54 -3.25
C PHE A 150 24.28 2.13 -3.49
N LEU A 151 23.82 1.12 -2.75
CA LEU A 151 24.25 -0.27 -2.95
C LEU A 151 23.89 -0.79 -4.35
N GLY A 152 22.71 -0.44 -4.87
CA GLY A 152 22.28 -0.79 -6.23
C GLY A 152 23.20 -0.21 -7.29
N ALA A 153 23.56 1.08 -7.18
CA ALA A 153 24.51 1.72 -8.08
C ALA A 153 25.90 1.06 -8.02
N LEU A 154 26.45 0.86 -6.81
CA LEU A 154 27.76 0.22 -6.66
C LEU A 154 27.78 -1.21 -7.20
N LYS A 155 26.70 -1.98 -6.99
CA LYS A 155 26.57 -3.34 -7.52
C LYS A 155 26.63 -3.35 -9.05
N THR A 156 26.04 -2.35 -9.70
CA THR A 156 26.07 -2.21 -11.17
C THR A 156 27.41 -1.69 -11.72
N MET A 157 28.18 -0.96 -10.92
CA MET A 157 29.51 -0.45 -11.31
C MET A 157 30.64 -1.47 -11.10
N GLU A 158 30.39 -2.53 -10.32
CA GLU A 158 31.38 -3.54 -9.89
C GLU A 158 32.66 -2.96 -9.27
N ALA A 159 32.60 -1.74 -8.72
CA ALA A 159 33.76 -1.05 -8.16
C ALA A 159 33.51 -0.58 -6.73
N ILE A 160 34.38 -1.02 -5.81
CA ILE A 160 34.55 -0.41 -4.49
C ILE A 160 35.96 0.18 -4.48
N ASP A 161 36.02 1.50 -4.40
CA ASP A 161 37.26 2.25 -4.28
C ASP A 161 37.31 3.07 -2.98
N LYS A 162 38.43 3.76 -2.76
CA LYS A 162 38.61 4.60 -1.56
C LYS A 162 37.54 5.71 -1.47
N ASN A 163 37.08 6.26 -2.57
CA ASN A 163 36.09 7.34 -2.58
C ASN A 163 34.71 6.82 -2.17
N THR A 164 34.25 5.72 -2.76
CA THR A 164 32.98 5.06 -2.43
C THR A 164 32.92 4.58 -0.97
N ILE A 165 34.04 4.10 -0.40
CA ILE A 165 34.12 3.74 1.04
C ILE A 165 33.95 4.99 1.92
N LYS A 166 34.61 6.09 1.57
CA LYS A 166 34.48 7.36 2.30
C LYS A 166 33.06 7.91 2.20
N GLU A 167 32.46 7.89 1.01
CA GLU A 167 31.08 8.31 0.80
C GLU A 167 30.11 7.45 1.62
N TYR A 168 30.28 6.13 1.61
CA TYR A 168 29.48 5.21 2.40
C TYR A 168 29.55 5.55 3.90
N ALA A 169 30.76 5.73 4.43
CA ALA A 169 30.96 6.10 5.82
C ALA A 169 30.35 7.47 6.14
N TYR A 170 30.57 8.47 5.27
CA TYR A 170 30.05 9.82 5.43
C TYR A 170 28.50 9.86 5.45
N ARG A 171 27.84 9.19 4.48
CA ARG A 171 26.39 9.21 4.32
C ARG A 171 25.66 8.37 5.35
N PHE A 172 26.19 7.20 5.69
CA PHE A 172 25.46 6.19 6.48
C PHE A 172 26.01 5.99 7.90
N ASP A 173 27.16 6.57 8.23
CA ASP A 173 27.71 6.64 9.59
C ASP A 173 28.41 7.98 9.84
N ARG A 174 27.66 9.08 9.64
CA ARG A 174 28.17 10.45 9.75
C ARG A 174 28.83 10.76 11.10
N LYS A 175 28.33 10.15 12.18
CA LYS A 175 28.89 10.33 13.52
C LYS A 175 30.27 9.68 13.61
N GLY A 176 30.39 8.40 13.24
CA GLY A 176 31.67 7.70 13.22
C GLY A 176 32.69 8.39 12.30
N TYR A 177 32.25 8.85 11.14
CA TYR A 177 33.11 9.61 10.22
C TYR A 177 33.68 10.87 10.90
N ARG A 178 32.82 11.68 11.52
CA ARG A 178 33.21 12.93 12.20
C ARG A 178 34.12 12.73 13.41
N GLU A 179 34.01 11.60 14.10
CA GLU A 179 34.85 11.29 15.25
C GLU A 179 36.28 10.90 14.85
N ASN A 180 36.45 10.35 13.64
CA ASN A 180 37.72 9.78 13.20
C ASN A 180 38.49 10.64 12.18
N PHE A 181 37.82 11.47 11.37
CA PHE A 181 38.44 12.10 10.19
C PHE A 181 39.65 13.02 10.44
N LYS A 182 39.83 13.53 11.66
CA LYS A 182 40.94 14.45 11.99
C LYS A 182 42.25 13.74 12.33
N ASP A 183 42.19 12.45 12.62
CA ASP A 183 43.35 11.63 12.98
C ASP A 183 43.59 10.62 11.87
N GLU A 184 44.74 10.71 11.19
CA GLU A 184 45.05 9.86 10.04
C GLU A 184 45.06 8.35 10.36
N PHE A 185 45.49 7.96 11.56
CA PHE A 185 45.56 6.56 11.97
C PHE A 185 44.18 6.03 12.35
N SER A 186 43.43 6.84 13.11
CA SER A 186 42.05 6.50 13.49
C SER A 186 41.16 6.43 12.24
N PHE A 187 41.31 7.37 11.32
CA PHE A 187 40.55 7.42 10.08
C PHE A 187 40.88 6.24 9.16
N HIS A 188 42.16 5.90 8.99
CA HIS A 188 42.56 4.73 8.22
C HIS A 188 41.93 3.44 8.76
N SER A 189 42.01 3.24 10.08
CA SER A 189 41.42 2.06 10.74
C SER A 189 39.89 2.02 10.61
N TYR A 190 39.24 3.19 10.73
CA TYR A 190 37.81 3.34 10.57
C TYR A 190 37.35 3.03 9.14
N LEU A 191 38.05 3.54 8.12
CA LEU A 191 37.73 3.27 6.71
C LEU A 191 37.91 1.79 6.36
N ALA A 192 38.95 1.12 6.86
CA ALA A 192 39.12 -0.32 6.67
C ALA A 192 37.93 -1.12 7.21
N LYS A 193 37.44 -0.77 8.42
CA LYS A 193 36.23 -1.36 8.98
C LYS A 193 34.99 -1.09 8.10
N LYS A 194 34.86 0.13 7.56
CA LYS A 194 33.73 0.50 6.69
C LYS A 194 33.77 -0.18 5.34
N GLU A 195 34.96 -0.44 4.81
CA GLU A 195 35.16 -1.25 3.62
C GLU A 195 34.62 -2.67 3.82
N ASP A 196 34.97 -3.31 4.94
CA ASP A 196 34.47 -4.66 5.27
C ASP A 196 32.95 -4.68 5.44
N GLU A 197 32.38 -3.68 6.12
CA GLU A 197 30.93 -3.51 6.26
C GLU A 197 30.25 -3.34 4.90
N LEU A 198 30.78 -2.46 4.03
CA LEU A 198 30.23 -2.21 2.69
C LEU A 198 30.30 -3.45 1.81
N LYS A 199 31.43 -4.17 1.81
CA LYS A 199 31.59 -5.43 1.08
C LYS A 199 30.57 -6.47 1.52
N LYS A 200 30.34 -6.61 2.83
CA LYS A 200 29.33 -7.54 3.37
C LYS A 200 27.92 -7.16 2.93
N GLU A 201 27.59 -5.88 2.94
CA GLU A 201 26.28 -5.40 2.49
C GLU A 201 26.08 -5.58 0.99
N LEU A 202 27.08 -5.31 0.17
CA LEU A 202 27.03 -5.57 -1.28
C LEU A 202 26.95 -7.05 -1.64
N ALA A 203 27.55 -7.92 -0.82
CA ALA A 203 27.40 -9.37 -0.97
C ALA A 203 25.99 -9.85 -0.63
N GLY A 204 25.33 -9.24 0.36
CA GLY A 204 23.95 -9.53 0.73
C GLY A 204 22.88 -8.81 -0.10
N PHE A 205 23.28 -7.81 -0.90
CA PHE A 205 22.38 -7.05 -1.76
C PHE A 205 22.04 -7.85 -3.02
N ASP A 206 20.75 -7.99 -3.28
CA ASP A 206 20.19 -8.81 -4.35
C ASP A 206 19.48 -7.92 -5.38
N ASN A 207 20.22 -7.54 -6.43
CA ASN A 207 19.74 -6.66 -7.49
C ASN A 207 18.68 -7.31 -8.40
N GLU A 208 18.44 -8.62 -8.29
CA GLU A 208 17.38 -9.31 -9.03
C GLU A 208 16.02 -9.21 -8.33
N LYS A 209 15.99 -8.81 -7.05
CA LYS A 209 14.74 -8.58 -6.32
C LYS A 209 14.04 -7.31 -6.77
N LEU A 210 12.72 -7.32 -6.57
CA LEU A 210 11.91 -6.12 -6.65
C LEU A 210 12.05 -5.30 -5.37
N TYR A 211 12.25 -4.00 -5.54
CA TYR A 211 12.28 -3.02 -4.47
C TYR A 211 11.13 -2.04 -4.61
N VAL A 212 10.66 -1.48 -3.51
CA VAL A 212 9.55 -0.51 -3.52
C VAL A 212 10.13 0.91 -3.47
N LEU A 213 9.98 1.67 -4.53
CA LEU A 213 10.30 3.10 -4.57
C LEU A 213 9.07 3.89 -4.09
N PRO A 214 9.09 4.49 -2.90
CA PRO A 214 7.99 5.31 -2.40
C PRO A 214 8.00 6.67 -3.09
N VAL A 215 6.89 7.05 -3.70
CA VAL A 215 6.76 8.31 -4.46
C VAL A 215 5.42 8.98 -4.22
N LYS A 216 5.34 10.27 -4.57
CA LYS A 216 4.08 10.98 -4.75
C LYS A 216 3.78 11.06 -6.24
N LEU A 217 2.56 10.72 -6.62
CA LEU A 217 2.05 10.84 -7.99
C LEU A 217 0.80 11.72 -7.98
N GLU A 218 0.45 12.25 -9.15
CA GLU A 218 -0.84 12.90 -9.35
C GLU A 218 -1.79 12.00 -10.15
N PHE A 219 -3.09 12.25 -10.02
CA PHE A 219 -4.11 11.59 -10.83
C PHE A 219 -5.03 12.56 -11.55
N GLY A 220 -5.49 12.15 -12.73
CA GLY A 220 -6.36 12.94 -13.60
C GLY A 220 -7.83 12.97 -13.16
N SER A 221 -8.69 13.39 -14.09
CA SER A 221 -10.15 13.26 -13.92
C SER A 221 -10.59 11.82 -14.07
N TYR A 222 -11.65 11.42 -13.36
CA TYR A 222 -12.18 10.06 -13.45
C TYR A 222 -12.73 9.78 -14.85
N ASP A 223 -12.29 8.69 -15.46
CA ASP A 223 -12.79 8.17 -16.72
C ASP A 223 -13.88 7.14 -16.41
N PHE A 224 -15.14 7.52 -16.65
CA PHE A 224 -16.30 6.66 -16.38
C PHE A 224 -16.42 5.49 -17.35
N ASP A 225 -15.86 5.61 -18.56
CA ASP A 225 -15.89 4.53 -19.56
C ASP A 225 -14.89 3.42 -19.18
N LYS A 226 -13.75 3.81 -18.59
CA LYS A 226 -12.70 2.88 -18.14
C LYS A 226 -12.78 2.51 -16.67
N ASN A 227 -13.62 3.19 -15.89
CA ASN A 227 -13.72 3.10 -14.43
C ASN A 227 -12.34 3.27 -13.76
N SER A 228 -11.60 4.30 -14.18
CA SER A 228 -10.20 4.50 -13.78
C SER A 228 -9.84 5.98 -13.65
N PHE A 229 -8.75 6.25 -12.95
CA PHE A 229 -8.07 7.54 -12.99
C PHE A 229 -6.78 7.44 -13.81
N PRO A 230 -6.49 8.38 -14.72
CA PRO A 230 -5.17 8.50 -15.33
C PRO A 230 -4.11 8.78 -14.27
N ILE A 231 -2.95 8.14 -14.38
CA ILE A 231 -1.74 8.44 -13.60
C ILE A 231 -0.99 9.56 -14.31
N VAL A 232 -0.64 10.62 -13.57
CA VAL A 232 0.13 11.74 -14.07
C VAL A 232 1.54 11.64 -13.51
N TRP A 233 2.50 11.36 -14.40
CA TRP A 233 3.91 11.25 -14.07
C TRP A 233 4.59 12.61 -14.13
N ASP A 234 5.34 12.97 -13.08
CA ASP A 234 6.23 14.13 -13.10
C ASP A 234 7.61 13.73 -13.65
N GLY A 235 7.66 13.54 -14.98
CA GLY A 235 8.85 13.10 -15.70
C GLY A 235 9.27 11.65 -15.40
N ASN A 236 10.46 11.29 -15.87
CA ASN A 236 10.99 9.92 -15.80
C ASN A 236 12.07 9.75 -14.71
N MET A 237 12.44 10.85 -14.06
CA MET A 237 13.64 10.96 -13.23
C MET A 237 13.27 11.35 -11.81
N MET A 238 13.76 10.59 -10.83
CA MET A 238 13.51 10.84 -9.43
C MET A 238 14.82 10.95 -8.65
N PRO A 239 15.08 12.07 -7.98
CA PRO A 239 16.29 12.24 -7.18
C PRO A 239 16.26 11.35 -5.93
N LEU A 240 17.31 10.57 -5.68
CA LEU A 240 17.43 9.79 -4.44
C LEU A 240 18.61 10.22 -3.57
N LEU A 241 19.76 10.47 -4.19
CA LEU A 241 20.94 11.01 -3.53
C LEU A 241 21.22 12.37 -4.17
N ARG A 242 21.07 13.45 -3.40
CA ARG A 242 21.36 14.82 -3.85
C ARG A 242 22.46 15.42 -3.00
N ASP A 243 23.25 16.25 -3.66
CA ASP A 243 24.37 16.98 -3.08
C ASP A 243 23.97 18.35 -2.48
N GLN A 244 22.80 18.89 -2.84
CA GLN A 244 22.48 20.32 -2.67
C GLN A 244 22.54 20.88 -1.23
N THR A 245 22.20 20.09 -0.20
CA THR A 245 22.29 20.54 1.21
C THR A 245 23.63 20.16 1.84
N GLU A 246 24.37 19.24 1.23
CA GLU A 246 25.62 18.70 1.76
C GLU A 246 26.82 19.54 1.31
N ASN A 247 26.80 20.13 0.11
CA ASN A 247 27.81 21.10 -0.35
C ASN A 247 27.93 22.36 0.53
N LEU A 248 26.83 22.81 1.15
CA LEU A 248 26.85 23.95 2.08
C LEU A 248 27.49 23.60 3.44
N ILE A 249 27.60 22.31 3.78
CA ILE A 249 28.15 21.82 5.05
C ILE A 249 29.52 21.13 4.83
N ALA A 250 29.83 20.76 3.59
CA ALA A 250 31.02 20.00 3.19
C ALA A 250 32.33 20.77 3.42
N GLY A 251 32.33 22.11 3.40
CA GLY A 251 33.55 22.90 3.61
C GLY A 251 34.28 22.58 4.92
N ASP A 252 33.55 22.22 5.98
CA ASP A 252 34.14 21.89 7.30
C ASP A 252 34.31 20.39 7.56
N VAL A 253 33.63 19.52 6.79
CA VAL A 253 33.56 18.05 7.05
C VAL A 253 34.24 17.23 5.94
N ASN A 254 34.43 17.81 4.76
CA ASN A 254 34.98 17.16 3.56
C ASN A 254 36.31 17.79 3.13
N SER A 255 37.23 18.02 4.08
CA SER A 255 38.55 18.60 3.78
C SER A 255 39.40 17.77 2.82
N GLU A 256 39.06 16.49 2.60
CA GLU A 256 39.72 15.60 1.64
C GLU A 256 39.00 15.49 0.28
N GLY A 257 37.88 16.20 0.06
CA GLY A 257 37.20 16.23 -1.24
C GLY A 257 36.61 14.89 -1.70
N ILE A 258 35.80 14.24 -0.86
CA ILE A 258 34.93 13.12 -1.28
C ILE A 258 34.08 13.58 -2.46
N ASP A 259 34.17 12.85 -3.56
CA ASP A 259 33.28 13.00 -4.71
C ASP A 259 31.99 12.23 -4.42
N LEU A 260 30.89 12.97 -4.24
CA LEU A 260 29.62 12.42 -3.80
C LEU A 260 28.77 12.02 -5.00
N LEU A 261 28.31 10.77 -5.05
CA LEU A 261 27.40 10.30 -6.08
C LEU A 261 26.05 11.05 -6.01
N ASP A 262 25.75 11.87 -7.03
CA ASP A 262 24.41 12.40 -7.28
C ASP A 262 23.61 11.37 -8.08
N LEU A 263 22.78 10.60 -7.37
CA LEU A 263 22.06 9.46 -7.94
C LEU A 263 20.58 9.78 -8.11
N ASN A 264 20.13 9.66 -9.35
CA ASN A 264 18.75 9.73 -9.76
C ASN A 264 18.28 8.35 -10.21
N VAL A 265 17.02 8.02 -10.00
CA VAL A 265 16.38 6.82 -10.56
C VAL A 265 15.68 7.21 -11.85
N PHE A 266 15.90 6.43 -12.90
CA PHE A 266 15.18 6.56 -14.16
C PHE A 266 14.23 5.38 -14.35
N LEU A 267 12.96 5.64 -14.60
CA LEU A 267 11.94 4.60 -14.82
C LEU A 267 11.71 4.40 -16.32
N GLU A 268 12.19 3.28 -16.88
CA GLU A 268 12.28 3.10 -18.34
C GLU A 268 10.94 2.83 -19.03
N ASN A 269 10.02 2.13 -18.37
CA ASN A 269 8.73 1.69 -18.92
C ASN A 269 7.54 2.27 -18.14
N LYS A 270 7.71 3.43 -17.49
CA LYS A 270 6.62 4.04 -16.70
C LYS A 270 5.38 4.39 -17.55
N ASP A 271 5.57 4.61 -18.85
CA ASP A 271 4.51 5.03 -19.78
C ASP A 271 3.54 3.91 -20.10
N ASP A 272 3.90 2.67 -19.78
CA ASP A 272 3.00 1.52 -19.79
C ASP A 272 1.94 1.68 -18.68
N PHE A 273 2.34 2.24 -17.53
CA PHE A 273 1.48 2.43 -16.36
C PHE A 273 0.72 3.77 -16.42
N THR A 274 -0.35 3.79 -17.22
CA THR A 274 -1.09 5.03 -17.56
C THR A 274 -2.30 5.33 -16.68
N SER A 275 -2.88 4.34 -16.00
CA SER A 275 -4.11 4.52 -15.22
C SER A 275 -4.27 3.47 -14.15
N PHE A 276 -5.02 3.78 -13.09
CA PHE A 276 -5.43 2.81 -12.08
C PHE A 276 -6.95 2.69 -12.02
N LYS A 277 -7.43 1.45 -11.96
CA LYS A 277 -8.87 1.16 -11.84
C LYS A 277 -9.33 1.41 -10.41
N LEU A 278 -10.48 2.05 -10.27
CA LEU A 278 -11.13 2.26 -8.98
C LEU A 278 -12.65 2.26 -9.19
N HIS A 279 -13.38 1.47 -8.41
CA HIS A 279 -14.83 1.38 -8.55
C HIS A 279 -15.50 2.76 -8.37
N PRO A 280 -16.55 3.12 -9.14
CA PRO A 280 -17.15 4.46 -9.10
C PRO A 280 -17.54 4.94 -7.69
N THR A 281 -18.06 4.05 -6.85
CA THR A 281 -18.38 4.37 -5.45
C THR A 281 -17.14 4.84 -4.68
N LYS A 282 -16.03 4.11 -4.77
CA LYS A 282 -14.78 4.46 -4.07
C LYS A 282 -14.11 5.68 -4.71
N ALA A 283 -14.18 5.82 -6.03
CA ALA A 283 -13.69 6.98 -6.74
C ALA A 283 -14.41 8.27 -6.32
N LYS A 284 -15.75 8.21 -6.18
CA LYS A 284 -16.55 9.33 -5.66
C LYS A 284 -16.13 9.70 -4.25
N ILE A 285 -15.99 8.70 -3.38
CA ILE A 285 -15.56 8.90 -1.99
C ILE A 285 -14.17 9.56 -1.92
N LEU A 286 -13.20 9.08 -2.70
CA LEU A 286 -11.87 9.68 -2.82
C LEU A 286 -11.91 11.14 -3.26
N VAL A 287 -12.70 11.43 -4.30
CA VAL A 287 -12.86 12.80 -4.83
C VAL A 287 -13.51 13.72 -3.81
N ASP A 288 -14.59 13.28 -3.15
CA ASP A 288 -15.30 14.08 -2.15
C ASP A 288 -14.40 14.37 -0.94
N TYR A 289 -13.64 13.38 -0.47
CA TYR A 289 -12.69 13.54 0.63
C TYR A 289 -11.61 14.58 0.32
N ARG A 290 -11.12 14.60 -0.93
CA ARG A 290 -10.03 15.48 -1.38
C ARG A 290 -10.49 16.83 -1.90
N LYS A 291 -11.81 17.07 -1.93
CA LYS A 291 -12.40 18.31 -2.44
C LYS A 291 -12.40 19.38 -1.36
N SER A 292 -11.73 20.49 -1.63
CA SER A 292 -11.74 21.68 -0.78
C SER A 292 -13.11 22.38 -0.83
N SER A 293 -13.32 23.34 0.10
CA SER A 293 -14.49 24.20 0.10
C SER A 293 -14.64 25.06 -1.16
N THR A 294 -13.55 25.33 -1.89
CA THR A 294 -13.57 26.05 -3.17
C THR A 294 -13.87 25.14 -4.36
N GLY A 295 -13.98 23.83 -4.12
CA GLY A 295 -14.23 22.82 -5.16
C GLY A 295 -12.98 22.28 -5.85
N ASN A 296 -11.79 22.74 -5.46
CA ASN A 296 -10.52 22.19 -5.96
C ASN A 296 -10.29 20.81 -5.32
N ILE A 297 -9.79 19.85 -6.10
CA ILE A 297 -9.55 18.50 -5.62
C ILE A 297 -8.04 18.29 -5.52
N ASP A 298 -7.53 17.92 -4.34
CA ASP A 298 -6.13 17.50 -4.20
C ASP A 298 -5.92 16.16 -4.92
N ARG A 299 -5.11 16.19 -5.97
CA ARG A 299 -4.82 15.03 -6.82
C ARG A 299 -3.58 14.26 -6.41
N THR A 300 -2.94 14.59 -5.28
CA THR A 300 -1.70 13.96 -4.84
C THR A 300 -1.96 12.62 -4.16
N LEU A 301 -1.44 11.52 -4.69
CA LEU A 301 -1.49 10.20 -4.08
C LEU A 301 -0.09 9.69 -3.73
N TYR A 302 -0.06 8.72 -2.83
CA TYR A 302 1.16 8.00 -2.47
C TYR A 302 1.20 6.70 -3.26
N ALA A 303 2.36 6.40 -3.85
CA ALA A 303 2.54 5.18 -4.63
C ALA A 303 3.81 4.43 -4.24
N GLY A 304 3.67 3.13 -4.02
CA GLY A 304 4.79 2.20 -3.96
C GLY A 304 5.05 1.64 -5.36
N ILE A 305 6.08 2.15 -6.03
CA ILE A 305 6.47 1.64 -7.36
C ILE A 305 7.45 0.48 -7.16
N TRP A 306 7.03 -0.72 -7.54
CA TRP A 306 7.89 -1.89 -7.52
C TRP A 306 8.82 -1.87 -8.72
N ILE A 307 10.10 -1.71 -8.45
CA ILE A 307 11.15 -1.57 -9.44
C ILE A 307 12.10 -2.77 -9.42
N LYS A 308 12.56 -3.16 -10.60
CA LYS A 308 13.75 -4.00 -10.79
C LYS A 308 14.91 -3.12 -11.24
N ILE A 309 16.06 -3.24 -10.58
CA ILE A 309 17.27 -2.50 -10.95
C ILE A 309 17.87 -3.17 -12.19
N LYS A 310 18.20 -2.38 -13.22
CA LYS A 310 18.74 -2.91 -14.48
C LYS A 310 20.24 -2.64 -14.57
N HIS A 311 20.62 -1.37 -14.63
CA HIS A 311 22.01 -0.94 -14.80
C HIS A 311 22.17 0.54 -14.43
N LEU A 312 23.41 0.99 -14.27
CA LEU A 312 23.72 2.41 -14.24
C LEU A 312 23.84 2.93 -15.67
N ALA A 313 23.26 4.09 -15.94
CA ALA A 313 23.29 4.74 -17.24
C ALA A 313 24.74 5.01 -17.72
N GLY A 314 25.05 4.57 -18.95
CA GLY A 314 26.29 4.90 -19.66
C GLY A 314 26.18 6.22 -20.44
N GLU A 315 27.23 6.58 -21.18
CA GLU A 315 27.31 7.85 -21.92
C GLU A 315 26.18 8.04 -22.95
N ASP A 316 25.76 6.96 -23.63
CA ASP A 316 24.71 6.99 -24.64
C ASP A 316 23.36 7.45 -24.07
N PHE A 317 23.10 7.17 -22.79
CA PHE A 317 21.87 7.55 -22.11
C PHE A 317 21.68 9.08 -22.09
N TYR A 318 22.75 9.83 -21.79
CA TYR A 318 22.68 11.28 -21.72
C TYR A 318 22.35 11.91 -23.08
N THR A 319 22.81 11.28 -24.16
CA THR A 319 22.52 11.71 -25.54
C THR A 319 21.08 11.38 -25.93
N ASN A 320 20.61 10.18 -25.60
CA ASN A 320 19.27 9.71 -25.98
C ASN A 320 18.14 10.43 -25.24
N TYR A 321 18.41 10.92 -24.01
CA TYR A 321 17.41 11.59 -23.17
C TYR A 321 17.66 13.09 -22.96
N ASP A 322 18.57 13.70 -23.75
CA ASP A 322 18.91 15.13 -23.74
C ASP A 322 19.18 15.69 -22.32
N ILE A 323 19.97 14.95 -21.53
CA ILE A 323 20.28 15.32 -20.15
C ILE A 323 21.46 16.29 -20.14
N ALA A 324 21.16 17.57 -19.89
CA ALA A 324 22.16 18.64 -19.88
C ALA A 324 23.24 18.47 -18.79
N ASP A 325 22.85 17.93 -17.62
CA ASP A 325 23.74 17.79 -16.47
C ASP A 325 24.33 16.38 -16.39
N LYS A 326 25.50 16.21 -17.01
CA LYS A 326 26.23 14.93 -17.06
C LYS A 326 26.94 14.56 -15.75
N SER A 327 26.90 15.42 -14.74
CA SER A 327 27.46 15.10 -13.41
C SER A 327 26.56 14.15 -12.61
N LYS A 328 25.27 14.07 -12.98
CA LYS A 328 24.29 13.20 -12.34
C LYS A 328 24.40 11.79 -12.87
N SER A 329 24.43 10.82 -11.96
CA SER A 329 24.31 9.40 -12.29
C SER A 329 22.83 8.97 -12.29
N PHE A 330 22.48 8.08 -13.22
CA PHE A 330 21.11 7.56 -13.33
C PHE A 330 21.10 6.04 -13.17
N LEU A 331 20.41 5.54 -12.13
CA LEU A 331 20.11 4.12 -12.00
C LEU A 331 18.85 3.81 -12.81
N VAL A 332 19.01 3.06 -13.89
CA VAL A 332 17.90 2.65 -14.76
C VAL A 332 17.15 1.49 -14.11
N CYS A 333 15.85 1.67 -13.99
CA CYS A 333 14.95 0.76 -13.30
C CYS A 333 13.72 0.46 -14.16
N GLU A 334 13.29 -0.79 -14.12
CA GLU A 334 12.05 -1.27 -14.76
C GLU A 334 10.93 -1.29 -13.73
N VAL A 335 9.81 -0.64 -14.03
CA VAL A 335 8.57 -0.69 -13.26
C VAL A 335 7.88 -2.02 -13.53
N ARG A 336 7.53 -2.73 -12.46
CA ARG A 336 6.86 -4.05 -12.52
C ARG A 336 5.44 -4.02 -11.97
N ARG A 337 5.17 -3.06 -11.08
CA ARG A 337 3.88 -2.92 -10.38
C ARG A 337 3.82 -1.55 -9.69
N ILE A 338 2.62 -0.98 -9.57
CA ILE A 338 2.37 0.22 -8.77
C ILE A 338 1.24 -0.07 -7.79
N ASP A 339 1.48 0.14 -6.50
CA ASP A 339 0.43 0.12 -5.47
C ASP A 339 0.12 1.55 -5.03
N LEU A 340 -1.15 1.92 -5.05
CA LEU A 340 -1.60 3.28 -4.73
C LEU A 340 -2.30 3.32 -3.38
N PHE A 341 -1.98 4.36 -2.62
CA PHE A 341 -2.45 4.61 -1.26
C PHE A 341 -2.89 6.07 -1.13
N GLU A 342 -3.80 6.30 -0.19
CA GLU A 342 -4.19 7.65 0.18
C GLU A 342 -3.23 8.27 1.22
N ASP A 343 -2.59 7.45 2.06
CA ASP A 343 -1.69 7.91 3.13
C ASP A 343 -0.20 7.68 2.86
N ASP A 344 0.63 8.43 3.58
CA ASP A 344 2.10 8.43 3.47
C ASP A 344 2.80 7.29 4.21
N THR A 345 2.07 6.51 5.00
CA THR A 345 2.62 5.33 5.66
C THR A 345 2.64 4.11 4.74
N TYR A 346 1.89 4.18 3.62
CA TYR A 346 1.70 3.09 2.67
C TYR A 346 1.17 1.82 3.34
N LEU A 347 0.45 1.98 4.46
CA LEU A 347 -0.13 0.87 5.21
C LEU A 347 -1.65 0.94 5.18
N TYR A 348 -2.26 2.12 5.13
CA TYR A 348 -3.70 2.28 5.22
C TYR A 348 -4.26 2.65 3.84
N HIS A 349 -5.59 2.76 3.75
CA HIS A 349 -6.29 3.38 2.63
C HIS A 349 -5.79 2.99 1.23
N TYR A 350 -5.52 1.69 1.07
CA TYR A 350 -5.12 1.12 -0.20
C TYR A 350 -6.22 1.33 -1.24
N LEU A 351 -5.81 1.80 -2.42
CA LEU A 351 -6.72 2.18 -3.49
C LEU A 351 -6.77 1.12 -4.58
N SER A 352 -5.61 0.74 -5.12
CA SER A 352 -5.52 -0.13 -6.29
C SER A 352 -4.09 -0.59 -6.55
N THR A 353 -3.95 -1.64 -7.36
CA THR A 353 -2.69 -2.07 -7.97
C THR A 353 -2.79 -1.92 -9.49
N VAL A 354 -1.72 -1.45 -10.11
CA VAL A 354 -1.50 -1.51 -11.55
C VAL A 354 -0.39 -2.51 -11.84
N LYS A 355 -0.66 -3.48 -12.71
CA LYS A 355 0.30 -4.48 -13.21
C LYS A 355 0.19 -4.53 -14.73
N GLU A 356 1.32 -4.58 -15.40
CA GLU A 356 1.47 -4.75 -16.85
C GLU A 356 2.08 -6.12 -17.15
#